data_AF-A0A069S4P3-F1
#
_entry.id   AF-A0A069S4P3-F1
#
_cell.length_a   1.000
_cell.length_b   1.000
_cell.length_c   1.000
_cell.angle_alpha   90.00
_cell.angle_beta   90.00
_cell.angle_gamma   90.00
#
_symmetry.space_group_name_H-M   'P 1'
#
loop_
_entity.id
_entity.type
_entity.pdbx_description
1 polymer ?
#
loop_
_entity_poly.entity_id
_entity_poly.type
_entity_poly.pdbx_seq_one_letter_code
_entity_poly.pdbx_strand_id
1 'polypeptide(L)'
;MPESFIYDYLKNHDFGEPVSVDDLKALMDFEWIVDNPQYKFNNPRLEQIKSDLLSSIKSFKDYLLRNTTENEFGRLIISDFIRRDEEKFISYKKELHKWADDICKNYDELIRIMRASA
;
A
#
# COMPACT_ATOMS: atom_id res chain seq x y z
N MET A 1 -8.19 -2.22 -7.02
CA MET A 1 -8.06 -2.77 -5.65
C MET A 1 -9.44 -2.96 -5.05
N PRO A 2 -9.71 -4.08 -4.36
CA PRO A 2 -10.93 -4.29 -3.60
C PRO A 2 -11.02 -3.35 -2.39
N GLU A 3 -12.22 -2.83 -2.07
CA GLU A 3 -12.46 -2.04 -0.83
C GLU A 3 -12.07 -2.84 0.41
N SER A 4 -12.33 -4.16 0.44
CA SER A 4 -11.95 -5.05 1.55
C SER A 4 -10.44 -5.06 1.78
N PHE A 5 -9.62 -5.06 0.74
CA PHE A 5 -8.17 -5.00 0.90
C PHE A 5 -7.72 -3.65 1.51
N ILE A 6 -8.27 -2.53 1.04
CA ILE A 6 -7.91 -1.21 1.56
C ILE A 6 -8.26 -1.08 3.04
N TYR A 7 -9.48 -1.46 3.42
CA TYR A 7 -9.97 -1.21 4.76
C TYR A 7 -9.69 -2.33 5.75
N ASP A 8 -9.74 -3.60 5.34
CA ASP A 8 -9.51 -4.71 6.28
C ASP A 8 -8.02 -4.94 6.49
N TYR A 9 -7.19 -4.67 5.47
CA TYR A 9 -5.75 -4.90 5.53
C TYR A 9 -4.98 -3.61 5.79
N LEU A 10 -4.89 -2.67 4.83
CA LEU A 10 -4.00 -1.50 4.98
C LEU A 10 -4.33 -0.64 6.21
N LYS A 11 -5.62 -0.46 6.50
CA LYS A 11 -6.06 0.41 7.60
C LYS A 11 -5.97 -0.24 8.98
N ASN A 12 -6.22 -1.55 9.08
CA ASN A 12 -6.37 -2.23 10.37
C ASN A 12 -5.17 -3.12 10.74
N HIS A 13 -4.28 -3.43 9.79
CA HIS A 13 -3.14 -4.29 10.06
C HIS A 13 -2.10 -3.58 10.92
N ASP A 14 -1.64 -4.24 11.98
CA ASP A 14 -0.47 -3.79 12.74
C ASP A 14 0.78 -4.19 11.97
N PHE A 15 1.45 -3.22 11.34
CA PHE A 15 2.70 -3.47 10.59
C PHE A 15 3.91 -3.87 11.46
N GLY A 16 3.73 -4.13 12.76
CA GLY A 16 4.67 -4.87 13.59
C GLY A 16 4.57 -6.40 13.44
N GLU A 17 3.47 -6.88 12.89
CA GLU A 17 3.19 -8.29 12.65
C GLU A 17 3.65 -8.73 11.25
N PRO A 18 3.86 -10.04 11.03
CA PRO A 18 4.22 -10.56 9.72
C PRO A 18 3.14 -10.26 8.68
N VAL A 19 3.59 -9.82 7.50
CA VAL A 19 2.74 -9.52 6.34
C VAL A 19 2.71 -10.70 5.39
N SER A 20 1.54 -11.13 4.93
CA SER A 20 1.45 -12.15 3.87
C SER A 20 1.82 -11.55 2.51
N VAL A 21 2.64 -12.25 1.72
CA VAL A 21 2.92 -11.86 0.34
C VAL A 21 1.63 -11.86 -0.50
N ASP A 22 0.70 -12.78 -0.21
CA ASP A 22 -0.60 -12.85 -0.89
C ASP A 22 -1.45 -11.60 -0.63
N ASP A 23 -1.37 -11.00 0.55
CA ASP A 23 -2.09 -9.77 0.86
C ASP A 23 -1.55 -8.61 0.01
N LEU A 24 -0.24 -8.58 -0.27
CA LEU A 24 0.37 -7.57 -1.14
C LEU A 24 -0.01 -7.70 -2.62
N LYS A 25 -0.59 -8.84 -3.03
CA LYS A 25 -0.95 -9.09 -4.43
C LYS A 25 -1.88 -8.01 -5.00
N ALA A 26 -2.84 -7.54 -4.20
CA ALA A 26 -3.77 -6.48 -4.63
C ALA A 26 -3.05 -5.16 -4.97
N LEU A 27 -1.93 -4.86 -4.30
CA LEU A 27 -1.07 -3.71 -4.59
C LEU A 27 -0.28 -3.93 -5.89
N MET A 28 0.28 -5.13 -6.07
CA MET A 28 1.04 -5.48 -7.27
C MET A 28 0.17 -5.47 -8.52
N ASP A 29 -1.06 -5.99 -8.42
CA ASP A 29 -2.04 -5.96 -9.51
C ASP A 29 -2.37 -4.52 -9.90
N PHE A 30 -2.47 -3.60 -8.92
CA PHE A 30 -2.71 -2.19 -9.19
C PHE A 30 -1.54 -1.54 -9.94
N GLU A 31 -0.30 -1.78 -9.51
CA GLU A 31 0.89 -1.28 -10.22
C GLU A 31 0.90 -1.72 -11.69
N TRP A 32 0.60 -3.00 -11.94
CA TRP A 32 0.53 -3.54 -13.30
C TRP A 32 -0.58 -2.90 -14.14
N ILE A 33 -1.76 -2.67 -13.54
CA ILE A 33 -2.90 -2.03 -14.22
C ILE A 33 -2.56 -0.59 -14.61
N VAL A 34 -1.89 0.18 -13.73
CA VAL A 34 -1.59 1.60 -14.00
C VAL A 34 -0.61 1.77 -15.16
N ASP A 35 0.32 0.83 -15.34
CA ASP A 35 1.27 0.85 -16.45
C ASP A 35 0.61 0.55 -17.80
N ASN A 36 -0.63 0.05 -17.82
CA ASN A 36 -1.36 -0.23 -19.06
C ASN A 36 -2.11 1.02 -19.57
N PRO A 37 -1.82 1.52 -20.79
CA PRO A 37 -2.42 2.71 -21.37
C PRO A 37 -3.95 2.70 -21.44
N GLN A 38 -4.58 1.52 -21.48
CA GLN A 38 -6.04 1.40 -21.54
C GLN A 38 -6.76 1.88 -20.28
N TYR A 39 -6.04 2.03 -19.15
CA TYR A 39 -6.56 2.54 -17.88
C TYR A 39 -6.22 4.01 -17.64
N LYS A 40 -5.97 4.77 -18.71
CA LYS A 40 -5.79 6.21 -18.64
C LYS A 40 -7.15 6.91 -18.53
N PHE A 41 -7.31 7.71 -17.49
CA PHE A 41 -8.43 8.64 -17.35
C PHE A 41 -8.21 9.86 -18.25
N ASN A 42 -9.30 10.34 -18.85
CA ASN A 42 -9.30 11.62 -19.56
C ASN A 42 -9.42 12.80 -18.60
N ASN A 43 -9.92 12.56 -17.37
CA ASN A 43 -10.05 13.58 -16.34
C ASN A 43 -8.67 13.81 -15.67
N PRO A 44 -8.09 15.03 -15.75
CA PRO A 44 -6.76 15.31 -15.19
C PRO A 44 -6.66 15.05 -13.69
N ARG A 45 -7.75 15.28 -12.94
CA ARG A 45 -7.79 15.05 -11.49
C ARG A 45 -7.74 13.55 -11.17
N LEU A 46 -8.43 12.72 -11.95
CA LEU A 46 -8.38 11.27 -11.79
C LEU A 46 -7.00 10.71 -12.16
N GLU A 47 -6.34 11.25 -13.19
CA GLU A 47 -4.96 10.87 -13.51
C GLU A 47 -3.99 11.25 -12.40
N GLN A 48 -4.14 12.43 -11.80
CA GLN A 48 -3.29 12.84 -10.67
C GLN A 48 -3.47 11.90 -9.48
N ILE A 49 -4.71 11.61 -9.08
CA ILE A 49 -5.00 10.69 -7.96
C ILE A 49 -4.44 9.30 -8.24
N LYS A 50 -4.55 8.80 -9.48
CA LYS A 50 -3.95 7.53 -9.89
C LYS A 50 -2.43 7.53 -9.75
N SER A 51 -1.77 8.61 -10.17
CA SER A 51 -0.32 8.77 -10.02
C SER A 51 0.10 8.82 -8.55
N ASP A 52 -0.63 9.55 -7.72
CA ASP A 52 -0.36 9.67 -6.28
C ASP A 52 -0.56 8.31 -5.58
N LEU A 53 -1.61 7.58 -5.92
CA LEU A 53 -1.83 6.19 -5.48
C LEU A 53 -0.65 5.30 -5.83
N LEU A 54 -0.21 5.30 -7.09
CA LEU A 54 0.91 4.48 -7.54
C LEU A 54 2.19 4.81 -6.77
N SER A 55 2.46 6.10 -6.55
CA SER A 55 3.63 6.57 -5.82
C SER A 55 3.63 6.10 -4.36
N SER A 56 2.49 6.21 -3.67
CA SER A 56 2.35 5.75 -2.28
C SER A 56 2.47 4.22 -2.18
N ILE A 57 1.88 3.47 -3.12
CA ILE A 57 1.97 2.01 -3.16
C ILE A 57 3.42 1.56 -3.37
N LYS A 58 4.13 2.16 -4.32
CA LYS A 58 5.56 1.87 -4.57
C LYS A 58 6.40 2.16 -3.32
N SER A 59 6.19 3.32 -2.70
CA SER A 59 6.93 3.71 -1.50
C SER A 59 6.68 2.76 -0.33
N PHE A 60 5.41 2.44 -0.08
CA PHE A 60 4.99 1.47 0.95
C PHE A 60 5.65 0.10 0.72
N LYS A 61 5.53 -0.45 -0.49
CA LYS A 61 6.03 -1.78 -0.83
C LYS A 61 7.56 -1.84 -0.76
N ASP A 62 8.24 -0.86 -1.36
CA ASP A 62 9.70 -0.78 -1.32
C ASP A 62 10.21 -0.69 0.11
N TYR A 63 9.56 0.13 0.95
CA TYR A 63 9.95 0.27 2.35
C TYR A 63 9.68 -1.01 3.14
N LEU A 64 8.54 -1.66 2.95
CA LEU A 64 8.22 -2.95 3.55
C LEU A 64 9.29 -3.99 3.18
N LEU A 65 9.49 -4.24 1.88
CA LEU A 65 10.39 -5.26 1.37
C LEU A 65 11.86 -5.04 1.73
N ARG A 66 12.33 -3.79 1.82
CA ARG A 66 13.72 -3.49 2.26
C ARG A 66 13.97 -3.81 3.72
N ASN A 67 12.92 -3.82 4.54
CA ASN A 67 13.01 -3.96 5.99
C ASN A 67 12.53 -5.34 6.48
N THR A 68 12.01 -6.18 5.58
CA THR A 68 11.52 -7.52 5.89
C THR A 68 12.22 -8.61 5.08
N THR A 69 12.23 -9.82 5.61
CA THR A 69 12.65 -11.02 4.87
C THR A 69 11.49 -12.00 4.81
N GLU A 70 11.28 -12.64 3.66
CA GLU A 70 10.28 -13.69 3.50
C GLU A 70 10.72 -14.98 4.21
N ASN A 71 9.83 -15.59 4.98
CA ASN A 71 10.04 -16.89 5.61
C ASN A 71 9.55 -18.05 4.71
N GLU A 72 9.76 -19.29 5.16
CA GLU A 72 9.32 -20.51 4.45
C GLU A 72 7.80 -20.63 4.23
N PHE A 73 7.00 -19.78 4.89
CA PHE A 73 5.54 -19.75 4.79
C PHE A 73 5.03 -18.58 3.94
N GLY A 74 5.90 -17.88 3.20
CA GLY A 74 5.50 -16.74 2.38
C GLY A 74 5.09 -15.51 3.18
N ARG A 75 5.60 -15.37 4.42
CA ARG A 75 5.36 -14.20 5.27
C ARG A 75 6.60 -13.34 5.36
N LEU A 76 6.42 -12.05 5.15
CA LEU A 76 7.41 -11.02 5.35
C LEU A 76 7.55 -10.74 6.85
N ILE A 77 8.70 -11.08 7.40
CA ILE A 77 9.05 -10.84 8.81
C ILE A 77 10.02 -9.67 8.88
N ILE A 78 9.74 -8.74 9.80
CA ILE A 78 10.60 -7.58 10.06
C ILE A 78 11.99 -8.03 10.49
N SER A 79 13.01 -7.41 9.92
CA SER A 79 14.41 -7.70 10.21
C SER A 79 14.73 -7.51 11.69
N ASP A 80 15.52 -8.43 12.26
CA ASP A 80 15.94 -8.40 13.67
C ASP A 80 16.60 -7.07 14.07
N PHE A 81 17.35 -6.44 13.16
CA PHE A 81 17.99 -5.14 13.40
C PHE A 81 16.99 -4.02 13.72
N ILE A 82 15.80 -4.07 13.12
CA ILE A 82 14.72 -3.11 13.37
C ILE A 82 13.95 -3.56 14.60
N ARG A 83 13.61 -4.86 14.68
CA ARG A 83 12.77 -5.41 15.76
C ARG A 83 13.39 -5.28 17.16
N ARG A 84 14.73 -5.29 17.26
CA ARG A 84 15.45 -5.19 18.54
C ARG A 84 15.71 -3.75 19.00
N ASP A 85 15.47 -2.76 18.14
CA ASP A 85 15.68 -1.34 18.41
C ASP A 85 14.32 -0.64 18.45
N GLU A 86 13.89 -0.24 19.65
CA GLU A 86 12.54 0.29 19.88
C GLU A 86 12.26 1.54 19.05
N GLU A 87 13.22 2.46 18.93
CA GLU A 87 13.04 3.69 18.15
C GLU A 87 12.92 3.37 16.66
N LYS A 88 13.76 2.46 16.15
CA LYS A 88 13.65 2.01 14.74
C LYS A 88 12.34 1.28 14.48
N PHE A 89 11.90 0.44 15.41
CA PHE A 89 10.65 -0.30 15.27
C PHE A 89 9.43 0.63 15.25
N ILE A 90 9.37 1.60 16.15
CA ILE A 90 8.31 2.62 16.18
C ILE A 90 8.33 3.45 14.90
N SER A 91 9.53 3.90 14.48
CA SER A 91 9.69 4.69 13.24
C SER A 91 9.23 3.90 12.01
N TYR A 92 9.62 2.64 11.90
CA TYR A 92 9.22 1.74 10.84
C TYR A 92 7.69 1.59 10.74
N LYS A 93 7.03 1.30 11.86
CA LYS A 93 5.56 1.20 11.91
C LYS A 93 4.90 2.52 11.50
N LYS A 94 5.41 3.65 12.01
CA LYS A 94 4.85 4.96 11.73
C LYS A 94 4.91 5.31 10.24
N GLU A 95 6.03 5.04 9.57
CA GLU A 95 6.18 5.30 8.14
C GLU A 95 5.23 4.40 7.31
N LEU A 96 5.11 3.11 7.64
CA LEU A 96 4.16 2.21 6.96
C LEU A 96 2.71 2.65 7.13
N HIS A 97 2.29 3.02 8.35
CA HIS A 97 0.94 3.51 8.59
C HIS A 97 0.66 4.84 7.86
N LYS A 98 1.65 5.73 7.77
CA LYS A 98 1.52 6.97 7.01
C LYS A 98 1.23 6.69 5.53
N TRP A 99 2.01 5.81 4.89
CA TRP A 99 1.73 5.46 3.49
C TRP A 99 0.42 4.70 3.33
N ALA A 100 0.07 3.81 4.26
CA ALA A 100 -1.22 3.13 4.25
C ALA A 100 -2.38 4.13 4.32
N ASP A 101 -2.30 5.14 5.18
CA ASP A 101 -3.27 6.23 5.26
C ASP A 101 -3.37 7.02 3.95
N ASP A 102 -2.24 7.33 3.32
CA ASP A 102 -2.21 8.06 2.05
C ASP A 102 -2.83 7.23 0.91
N ILE A 103 -2.57 5.91 0.88
CA ILE A 103 -3.21 4.98 -0.07
C ILE A 103 -4.73 4.97 0.15
N CYS A 104 -5.18 4.82 1.41
CA CYS A 104 -6.60 4.83 1.75
C CYS A 104 -7.28 6.14 1.33
N LYS A 105 -6.71 7.29 1.69
CA LYS A 105 -7.26 8.62 1.34
C LYS A 105 -7.39 8.82 -0.16
N ASN A 106 -6.34 8.48 -0.92
CA ASN A 106 -6.37 8.67 -2.36
C ASN A 106 -7.34 7.68 -3.05
N TYR A 107 -7.47 6.46 -2.53
CA TYR A 107 -8.45 5.50 -3.01
C TYR A 107 -9.88 5.97 -2.73
N ASP A 108 -10.15 6.49 -1.52
CA ASP A 108 -11.46 7.04 -1.15
C ASP A 108 -11.85 8.21 -2.06
N GLU A 109 -10.92 9.12 -2.34
CA GLU A 109 -11.16 10.24 -3.24
C GLU A 109 -11.39 9.78 -4.68
N LEU A 110 -10.66 8.74 -5.15
CA LEU A 110 -10.90 8.12 -6.45
C LEU A 110 -12.33 7.60 -6.55
N ILE A 111 -12.77 6.78 -5.58
CA ILE A 111 -14.13 6.22 -5.52
C ILE A 111 -15.17 7.34 -5.47
N ARG A 112 -14.96 8.36 -4.64
CA ARG A 112 -15.88 9.49 -4.50
C ARG A 112 -16.08 10.24 -5.82
N ILE A 113 -15.01 10.54 -6.55
CA ILE A 113 -15.11 11.25 -7.84
C ILE A 113 -15.81 10.37 -8.89
N MET A 114 -15.48 9.08 -8.94
CA MET A 114 -16.15 8.15 -9.86
C MET A 114 -17.66 8.04 -9.57
N ARG A 115 -18.06 7.95 -8.30
CA ARG A 115 -19.49 7.92 -7.89
C ARG A 115 -20.22 9.23 -8.16
N ALA A 116 -19.54 10.38 -8.04
CA ALA A 116 -20.13 11.68 -8.34
C ALA A 116 -20.23 11.97 -9.86
N SER A 117 -19.51 11.20 -10.69
CA SER A 117 -19.50 11.32 -12.15
C SER A 117 -20.43 10.31 -12.84
N ALA A 118 -21.10 9.45 -12.07
CA ALA A 118 -22.08 8.45 -12.52
C ALA A 118 -23.51 8.95 -12.32
#